data_AF-A0A554KE12-F1
#
_entry.id   AF-A0A554KE12-F1
#
_cell.length_a   1.000
_cell.length_b   1.000
_cell.length_c   1.000
_cell.angle_alpha   90.00
_cell.angle_beta   90.00
_cell.angle_gamma   90.00
#
_symmetry.space_group_name_H-M   'P 1'
#
loop_
_entity.id
_entity.type
_entity.pdbx_description
1 polymer ?
#
loop_
_entity_poly.entity_id
_entity_poly.type
_entity_poly.pdbx_seq_one_letter_code
_entity_poly.pdbx_strand_id
1 'polypeptide(L)'
;MDLKTILQFDILGPLGLTNASEDEKREMLEKVSTIVLGEVADRIKQRLNGGKQTEFELLFGNRDSSEKERMEFLRINVPDFEDIALEETLRLKLELMEPVRAA
;
A
#
# COMPACT_ATOMS: atom_id res chain seq x y z
N MET A 1 -1.95 -21.17 -2.94
CA MET A 1 -1.43 -20.20 -3.93
C MET A 1 -0.09 -19.72 -3.39
N ASP A 2 0.96 -19.70 -4.20
CA ASP A 2 2.28 -19.26 -3.73
C ASP A 2 2.40 -17.72 -3.79
N LEU A 3 3.39 -17.18 -3.06
CA LEU A 3 3.65 -15.74 -2.97
C LEU A 3 3.87 -15.11 -4.36
N LYS A 4 4.57 -15.83 -5.23
CA LYS A 4 4.89 -15.39 -6.59
C LYS A 4 3.63 -15.18 -7.41
N THR A 5 2.66 -16.07 -7.29
CA THR A 5 1.37 -15.99 -7.99
C THR A 5 0.57 -14.77 -7.55
N ILE A 6 0.53 -14.47 -6.24
CA ILE A 6 -0.19 -13.31 -5.71
C ILE A 6 0.48 -12.02 -6.19
N LEU A 7 1.80 -11.92 -6.13
CA LEU A 7 2.52 -10.73 -6.56
C LEU A 7 2.39 -10.48 -8.08
N GLN A 8 2.35 -11.53 -8.89
CA GLN A 8 2.18 -11.44 -10.34
C GLN A 8 0.72 -11.29 -10.78
N PHE A 9 -0.23 -11.35 -9.85
CA PHE A 9 -1.64 -11.20 -10.18
C PHE A 9 -1.93 -9.82 -10.77
N ASP A 10 -2.50 -9.85 -11.98
CA ASP A 10 -3.02 -8.68 -12.67
C ASP A 10 -4.38 -8.29 -12.06
N ILE A 11 -4.39 -7.16 -11.37
CA ILE A 11 -5.59 -6.64 -10.71
C ILE A 11 -6.57 -5.98 -11.70
N LEU A 12 -6.17 -5.72 -12.94
CA LEU A 12 -7.05 -5.07 -13.92
C LEU A 12 -8.18 -5.99 -14.38
N GLY A 13 -7.91 -7.28 -14.58
CA GLY A 13 -8.91 -8.26 -15.01
C GLY A 13 -10.10 -8.39 -14.04
N PRO A 14 -9.86 -8.70 -12.75
CA PRO A 14 -10.92 -8.81 -11.73
C PRO A 14 -11.73 -7.53 -11.54
N LEU A 15 -11.12 -6.38 -11.78
CA LEU A 15 -11.79 -5.07 -11.71
C LEU A 15 -12.58 -4.73 -12.99
N GLY A 16 -12.61 -5.64 -13.98
CA GLY A 16 -13.29 -5.44 -15.26
C GLY A 16 -12.59 -4.45 -16.19
N LEU A 17 -11.31 -4.15 -15.95
CA LEU A 17 -10.55 -3.09 -16.63
C LEU A 17 -9.62 -3.58 -17.75
N THR A 18 -9.67 -4.87 -18.11
CA THR A 18 -8.83 -5.43 -19.19
C THR A 18 -8.94 -4.61 -20.49
N ASN A 19 -10.15 -4.18 -20.83
CA ASN A 19 -10.46 -3.44 -22.05
C ASN A 19 -10.70 -1.93 -21.81
N ALA A 20 -10.45 -1.44 -20.60
CA ALA A 20 -10.60 -0.03 -20.27
C ALA A 20 -9.50 0.81 -20.94
N SER A 21 -9.72 2.12 -21.04
CA SER A 21 -8.69 3.06 -21.48
C SER A 21 -7.52 3.12 -20.49
N GLU A 22 -6.36 3.57 -20.96
CA GLU A 22 -5.18 3.72 -20.10
C GLU A 22 -5.39 4.74 -18.98
N ASP A 23 -6.22 5.76 -19.21
CA ASP A 23 -6.57 6.76 -18.20
C ASP A 23 -7.43 6.13 -17.09
N GLU A 24 -8.43 5.31 -17.45
CA GLU A 24 -9.26 4.58 -16.47
C GLU A 24 -8.45 3.55 -15.68
N LYS A 25 -7.53 2.83 -16.34
CA LYS A 25 -6.60 1.92 -15.66
C LYS A 25 -5.72 2.68 -14.68
N ARG A 26 -5.17 3.82 -15.07
CA ARG A 26 -4.33 4.67 -14.21
C ARG A 26 -5.11 5.17 -13.00
N GLU A 27 -6.30 5.72 -13.21
CA GLU A 27 -7.15 6.23 -12.13
C GLU A 27 -7.48 5.12 -11.12
N MET A 28 -7.80 3.91 -11.60
CA MET A 28 -8.03 2.78 -10.70
C MET A 28 -6.77 2.38 -9.95
N LEU A 29 -5.62 2.27 -10.63
CA LEU A 29 -4.36 1.94 -9.98
C LEU A 29 -3.97 2.97 -8.91
N GLU A 30 -4.24 4.25 -9.14
CA GLU A 30 -4.05 5.31 -8.14
C GLU A 30 -4.97 5.12 -6.93
N LYS A 31 -6.25 4.79 -7.13
CA LYS A 31 -7.18 4.49 -6.04
C LYS A 31 -6.74 3.29 -5.22
N VAL A 32 -6.39 2.18 -5.89
CA VAL A 32 -5.87 0.95 -5.24
C VAL A 32 -4.61 1.26 -4.45
N SER A 33 -3.66 1.99 -5.05
CA SER A 33 -2.42 2.38 -4.38
C SER A 33 -2.68 3.26 -3.15
N THR A 34 -3.64 4.18 -3.24
CA THR A 34 -4.05 5.03 -2.11
C THR A 34 -4.61 4.20 -0.96
N ILE A 35 -5.42 3.18 -1.25
CA ILE A 35 -5.96 2.26 -0.24
C ILE A 35 -4.83 1.52 0.47
N VAL A 36 -3.91 0.89 -0.28
CA VAL A 36 -2.76 0.17 0.32
C VAL A 36 -1.92 1.12 1.17
N LEU A 37 -1.58 2.30 0.65
CA LEU A 37 -0.77 3.27 1.37
C LEU A 37 -1.46 3.78 2.64
N GLY A 38 -2.80 3.92 2.63
CA GLY A 38 -3.59 4.25 3.81
C GLY A 38 -3.47 3.19 4.90
N GLU A 39 -3.68 1.92 4.55
CA GLU A 39 -3.57 0.80 5.48
C GLU A 39 -2.14 0.64 6.03
N VAL A 40 -1.14 0.83 5.18
CA VAL A 40 0.28 0.85 5.59
C VAL A 40 0.54 1.99 6.59
N ALA A 41 0.04 3.20 6.31
CA ALA A 41 0.19 4.34 7.21
C ALA A 41 -0.48 4.08 8.57
N ASP A 42 -1.66 3.48 8.59
CA ASP A 42 -2.37 3.14 9.83
C ASP A 42 -1.62 2.09 10.65
N ARG A 43 -1.09 1.04 10.01
CA ARG A 43 -0.26 0.04 10.68
C ARG A 43 1.04 0.62 11.21
N ILE A 44 1.68 1.51 10.47
CA ILE A 44 2.86 2.25 10.95
C ILE A 44 2.50 3.04 12.21
N LYS A 45 1.42 3.83 12.17
CA LYS A 45 1.00 4.64 13.33
C LYS A 45 0.75 3.79 14.57
N GLN A 46 0.16 2.60 14.42
CA GLN A 46 -0.06 1.66 15.53
C GLN A 46 1.24 1.15 16.17
N ARG A 47 2.36 1.12 15.44
CA ARG A 47 3.68 0.74 15.96
C ARG A 47 4.43 1.89 16.64
N LEU A 48 4.07 3.13 16.30
CA LEU A 48 4.69 4.33 16.85
C LEU A 48 4.05 4.72 18.18
N ASN A 49 4.86 5.18 19.12
CA ASN A 49 4.36 5.83 20.34
C ASN A 49 3.87 7.26 20.03
N GLY A 50 3.09 7.86 20.95
CA GLY A 50 2.39 9.13 20.69
C GLY A 50 3.27 10.27 20.18
N GLY A 51 4.52 10.41 20.65
CA GLY A 51 5.45 11.42 20.14
C GLY A 51 5.92 11.16 18.71
N LYS A 52 6.14 9.89 18.36
CA LYS A 52 6.56 9.48 17.02
C LYS A 52 5.43 9.46 16.00
N GLN A 53 4.18 9.27 16.44
CA GLN A 53 3.01 9.43 15.56
C GLN A 53 2.89 10.86 15.02
N THR A 54 3.06 11.87 15.88
CA THR A 54 3.05 13.28 15.44
C THR A 54 4.20 13.59 14.48
N GLU A 55 5.40 13.08 14.75
CA GLU A 55 6.56 13.24 13.85
C GLU A 55 6.30 12.59 12.48
N PHE A 56 5.69 11.41 12.45
CA PHE A 56 5.26 10.74 11.22
C PHE A 56 4.26 11.59 10.44
N GLU A 57 3.21 12.11 11.08
CA GLU A 57 2.20 12.94 10.41
C GLU A 57 2.79 14.21 9.81
N LEU A 58 3.76 14.84 10.50
CA LEU A 58 4.46 16.01 9.98
C LEU A 58 5.33 15.68 8.77
N LEU A 59 6.12 14.60 8.84
CA LEU A 59 7.06 14.21 7.76
C LEU A 59 6.32 13.75 6.48
N PHE A 60 5.21 13.04 6.64
CA PHE A 60 4.46 12.46 5.52
C PHE A 60 3.30 13.34 5.06
N GLY A 61 2.82 14.27 5.89
CA GLY A 61 1.83 15.29 5.52
C GLY A 61 2.42 16.55 4.90
N ASN A 62 3.71 16.85 5.15
CA ASN A 62 4.40 18.01 4.58
C ASN A 62 5.07 17.67 3.24
N ARG A 63 4.82 18.49 2.20
CA ARG A 63 5.44 18.34 0.87
C ARG A 63 6.93 18.68 0.86
N ASP A 64 7.41 19.46 1.83
CA ASP A 64 8.80 19.92 1.88
C ASP A 64 9.76 18.88 2.46
N SER A 65 9.26 17.86 3.16
CA SER A 65 10.09 16.77 3.68
C SER A 65 10.64 15.93 2.53
N SER A 66 11.95 15.73 2.54
CA SER A 66 12.64 14.94 1.53
C SER A 66 12.32 13.44 1.68
N GLU A 67 12.43 12.72 0.57
CA GLU A 67 12.33 11.25 0.56
C GLU A 67 13.35 10.62 1.54
N LYS A 68 14.57 11.17 1.59
CA LYS A 68 15.62 10.69 2.49
C LYS A 68 15.21 10.79 3.96
N GLU A 69 14.59 11.90 4.38
CA GLU A 69 14.13 12.09 5.77
C GLU A 69 13.00 11.13 6.12
N ARG A 70 12.04 10.95 5.20
CA ARG A 70 10.93 10.00 5.36
C ARG A 70 11.45 8.56 5.50
N MET A 71 12.36 8.15 4.62
CA MET A 71 12.95 6.81 4.65
C MET A 71 13.81 6.58 5.89
N GLU A 72 14.59 7.57 6.32
CA GLU A 72 15.39 7.46 7.55
C GLU A 72 14.50 7.33 8.79
N PHE A 73 13.40 8.09 8.85
CA PHE A 73 12.41 7.94 9.93
C PHE A 73 11.82 6.53 9.98
N LEU A 74 11.38 6.00 8.85
CA LEU A 74 10.83 4.64 8.76
C LEU A 74 11.88 3.61 9.19
N ARG A 75 13.10 3.70 8.67
CA ARG A 75 14.19 2.78 9.00
C ARG A 75 14.50 2.73 10.50
N ILE A 76 14.45 3.87 11.18
CA ILE A 76 14.75 3.97 12.62
C ILE A 76 13.58 3.50 13.49
N ASN A 77 12.35 3.90 13.15
CA ASN A 77 11.20 3.76 14.04
C ASN A 77 10.25 2.61 13.66
N VAL A 78 10.36 2.12 12.42
CA VAL A 78 9.55 1.04 11.85
C VAL A 78 10.45 0.11 11.03
N PRO A 79 11.36 -0.65 11.69
CA PRO A 79 12.32 -1.50 11.00
C PRO A 79 11.67 -2.61 10.16
N ASP A 80 10.41 -2.96 10.44
CA ASP A 80 9.58 -3.91 9.71
C ASP A 80 8.68 -3.24 8.66
N PHE A 81 8.97 -2.00 8.24
CA PHE A 81 8.16 -1.26 7.27
C PHE A 81 7.97 -2.00 5.93
N GLU A 82 9.03 -2.60 5.39
CA GLU A 82 8.96 -3.32 4.11
C GLU A 82 8.04 -4.54 4.21
N ASP A 83 8.07 -5.24 5.35
CA ASP A 83 7.19 -6.37 5.63
C ASP A 83 5.73 -5.91 5.74
N ILE A 84 5.47 -4.80 6.45
CA ILE A 84 4.13 -4.20 6.53
C ILE A 84 3.62 -3.85 5.13
N ALA A 85 4.41 -3.17 4.31
CA ALA A 85 4.02 -2.79 2.96
C ALA A 85 3.72 -4.00 2.06
N LEU A 86 4.53 -5.05 2.18
CA LEU A 86 4.32 -6.31 1.46
C LEU A 86 3.04 -7.01 1.92
N GLU A 87 2.85 -7.16 3.23
CA GLU A 87 1.65 -7.79 3.81
C GLU A 87 0.37 -7.08 3.37
N GLU A 88 0.38 -5.74 3.36
CA GLU A 88 -0.78 -4.95 2.93
C GLU A 88 -1.08 -5.07 1.45
N THR A 89 -0.02 -5.09 0.63
CA THR A 89 -0.16 -5.34 -0.80
C THR A 89 -0.74 -6.73 -1.06
N LEU A 90 -0.27 -7.76 -0.34
CA LEU A 90 -0.76 -9.13 -0.47
C LEU A 90 -2.21 -9.25 0.00
N ARG A 91 -2.56 -8.63 1.13
CA ARG A 91 -3.92 -8.60 1.67
C ARG A 91 -4.91 -8.06 0.63
N LEU A 92 -4.62 -6.89 0.07
CA LEU A 92 -5.49 -6.29 -0.95
C LEU A 92 -5.59 -7.18 -2.20
N LYS A 93 -4.47 -7.72 -2.69
CA LYS A 93 -4.50 -8.61 -3.85
C LYS A 93 -5.34 -9.86 -3.58
N LEU A 94 -5.26 -10.45 -2.39
CA LEU A 94 -6.09 -11.58 -1.99
C LEU A 94 -7.57 -11.21 -1.93
N GLU A 95 -7.92 -10.06 -1.36
CA GLU A 95 -9.30 -9.55 -1.31
C GLU A 95 -9.88 -9.33 -2.72
N LEU A 96 -9.08 -8.83 -3.66
CA LEU A 96 -9.48 -8.68 -5.06
C LEU A 96 -9.59 -10.03 -5.81
N MET A 97 -8.91 -11.07 -5.34
CA MET A 97 -8.96 -12.42 -5.91
C MET A 97 -10.12 -13.27 -5.36
N GLU A 98 -10.59 -13.00 -4.15
CA GLU A 98 -11.69 -13.73 -3.49
C GLU A 98 -12.96 -13.83 -4.37
N PRO A 99 -13.46 -12.74 -5.00
CA PRO A 99 -14.63 -12.81 -5.89
C PRO A 99 -14.42 -13.73 -7.11
N VAL A 100 -13.17 -13.84 -7.60
CA VAL A 100 -12.80 -14.69 -8.75
C VAL A 100 -12.78 -16.17 -8.37
N ARG A 101 -12.56 -16.51 -7.09
CA ARG A 101 -12.58 -17.90 -6.60
C ARG A 101 -13.98 -18.42 -6.30
N ALA A 102 -14.94 -17.53 -6.06
CA ALA A 102 -16.34 -17.87 -5.75
C ALA A 102 -17.24 -17.97 -7.00
N ALA A 103 -16.75 -17.51 -8.16
CA ALA A 103 -17.40 -17.61 -9.48
C ALA A 103 -16.93 -18.84 -10.25
#